data_AF-A0A8S0XZ63-F1
#
_entry.id   AF-A0A8S0XZ63-F1
#
_cell.length_a   1.000
_cell.length_b   1.000
_cell.length_c   1.000
_cell.angle_alpha   90.00
_cell.angle_beta   90.00
_cell.angle_gamma   90.00
#
_symmetry.space_group_name_H-M   'P 1'
#
loop_
_entity.id
_entity.type
_entity.pdbx_description
1 polymer ?
#
loop_
_entity_poly.entity_id
_entity_poly.type
_entity_poly.pdbx_seq_one_letter_code
_entity_poly.pdbx_strand_id
1 'polypeptide(L)'
;MHAITRASTMRSMETIEESWKDGGKVAAGTGQQTVSSVWYTHSRKKIASLPTLDMFPVRRTQLTALLVENMARRKTSSLPSTSPITSSTMSSISTHLICQRNSALHEKAKQPLPPPGSAQPHDSSNAKAPQRARSSMKKKSSPTSKPATKQHRFSPEHRSTNGGPVRDHTRARASRKPALYPPDLTPVPSTLRPHVFARERLTRWRPTTVRTATDNQGWPTHLSTEDLARILEVMAGAWADGTLEVYGTGLLTWHAFCDKNGVSEDQRAPASPLLIASLIATLSGAFSGGTIANYIYGIRAWHILHGVPWKMVDPELEALLKAAEKATPPTSKRKKRQPYTKDFMVAIRGQLDLSTPLHAAVYACLTTTFWSAARVGEFTVKNLTSFDANKHVKPSNVTTTTDQNGFETTEFFIPSTKSEPTNGETVSWSRQNGDTDPETAFHNHIDVNSPSNGGHLFAYKVGSGYKPLTKHKFIQILTTAARAAGLEPLQGHGIRIGSTLEYLLRGIPFDVMKAKGRWASDAFLVYLRKHAQILAPYMQADPVRQEEFIRLTMPPLRRH
;
A
#
# COMPACT_ATOMS: atom_id res chain seq x y z
N MET A 1 12.92 -15.74 -69.26
CA MET A 1 12.46 -17.12 -69.55
C MET A 1 12.64 -17.97 -68.31
N HIS A 2 11.82 -19.02 -68.15
CA HIS A 2 11.89 -20.12 -67.18
C HIS A 2 12.21 -19.85 -65.69
N ALA A 3 11.30 -20.32 -64.83
CA ALA A 3 11.61 -20.77 -63.47
C ALA A 3 11.93 -22.28 -63.48
N ILE A 4 12.40 -22.84 -62.35
CA ILE A 4 11.78 -24.01 -61.68
C ILE A 4 12.48 -24.35 -60.35
N THR A 5 11.69 -24.80 -59.39
CA THR A 5 12.06 -25.29 -58.06
C THR A 5 12.73 -26.67 -58.10
N ARG A 6 13.61 -26.98 -57.13
CA ARG A 6 13.55 -28.29 -56.44
C ARG A 6 14.24 -28.30 -55.08
N ALA A 7 13.59 -28.93 -54.11
CA ALA A 7 14.22 -29.45 -52.91
C ALA A 7 14.53 -30.95 -53.11
N SER A 8 15.40 -31.51 -52.27
CA SER A 8 15.53 -32.95 -52.07
C SER A 8 15.74 -33.25 -50.59
N THR A 9 15.44 -34.47 -50.16
CA THR A 9 15.16 -34.81 -48.76
C THR A 9 15.83 -36.13 -48.37
N MET A 10 15.90 -36.38 -47.05
CA MET A 10 15.92 -37.69 -46.36
C MET A 10 17.26 -38.24 -45.82
N ARG A 11 17.05 -39.03 -44.74
CA ARG A 11 17.89 -40.04 -44.07
C ARG A 11 18.93 -39.52 -43.06
N SER A 12 19.19 -40.20 -41.92
CA SER A 12 18.34 -40.83 -40.87
C SER A 12 19.14 -41.95 -40.17
N MET A 13 19.12 -41.97 -38.82
CA MET A 13 19.52 -43.11 -37.95
C MET A 13 21.03 -43.50 -38.02
N GLU A 14 21.66 -44.06 -36.98
CA GLU A 14 21.24 -44.28 -35.58
C GLU A 14 22.41 -44.37 -34.58
N THR A 15 22.02 -44.38 -33.31
CA THR A 15 22.69 -44.71 -32.04
C THR A 15 23.81 -45.78 -32.07
N ILE A 16 24.80 -45.63 -31.18
CA ILE A 16 25.41 -46.72 -30.36
C ILE A 16 25.97 -46.12 -29.05
N GLU A 17 26.09 -46.92 -27.99
CA GLU A 17 26.38 -46.52 -26.60
C GLU A 17 27.60 -47.30 -26.02
N GLU A 18 28.02 -46.98 -24.77
CA GLU A 18 29.07 -47.69 -23.97
C GLU A 18 30.52 -47.63 -24.50
N SER A 19 31.63 -47.81 -23.74
CA SER A 19 32.01 -47.71 -22.30
C SER A 19 33.58 -47.69 -22.24
N TRP A 20 34.40 -47.78 -21.16
CA TRP A 20 34.26 -47.93 -19.69
C TRP A 20 35.62 -47.58 -19.01
N LYS A 21 35.64 -46.84 -17.87
CA LYS A 21 36.71 -46.82 -16.82
C LYS A 21 38.14 -46.37 -17.23
N ASP A 22 39.13 -46.17 -16.34
CA ASP A 22 39.19 -46.04 -14.86
C ASP A 22 40.28 -44.99 -14.46
N GLY A 23 40.38 -44.59 -13.19
CA GLY A 23 41.51 -43.75 -12.73
C GLY A 23 41.33 -42.93 -11.45
N GLY A 24 40.97 -43.52 -10.32
CA GLY A 24 40.82 -42.80 -9.04
C GLY A 24 41.97 -42.96 -8.05
N LYS A 25 42.17 -41.97 -7.15
CA LYS A 25 42.42 -42.17 -5.70
C LYS A 25 42.47 -40.86 -4.87
N VAL A 26 41.59 -40.78 -3.85
CA VAL A 26 41.83 -40.37 -2.44
C VAL A 26 42.37 -38.94 -2.13
N ALA A 27 41.92 -38.22 -1.08
CA ALA A 27 40.68 -38.16 -0.29
C ALA A 27 40.73 -36.94 0.68
N ALA A 28 39.61 -36.65 1.36
CA ALA A 28 39.42 -35.65 2.44
C ALA A 28 39.54 -34.15 2.04
N GLY A 29 38.80 -33.22 2.65
CA GLY A 29 37.75 -33.33 3.67
C GLY A 29 36.72 -32.19 3.55
N THR A 30 35.49 -32.40 4.03
CA THR A 30 34.33 -31.56 3.70
C THR A 30 34.16 -30.27 4.52
N GLY A 31 33.80 -29.19 3.84
CA GLY A 31 33.16 -27.99 4.40
C GLY A 31 31.83 -27.74 3.68
N GLN A 32 30.77 -27.38 4.42
CA GLN A 32 29.39 -27.38 3.89
C GLN A 32 29.11 -26.20 2.94
N GLN A 33 28.64 -26.47 1.73
CA GLN A 33 27.99 -25.46 0.88
C GLN A 33 26.51 -25.33 1.24
N THR A 34 26.05 -24.12 1.54
CA THR A 34 24.68 -23.85 1.98
C THR A 34 23.68 -23.82 0.81
N VAL A 35 23.02 -24.96 0.59
CA VAL A 35 21.93 -25.16 -0.38
C VAL A 35 20.68 -24.37 0.03
N SER A 36 20.68 -23.06 -0.21
CA SER A 36 19.63 -22.12 0.25
C SER A 36 18.99 -21.29 -0.88
N SER A 37 19.81 -20.66 -1.74
CA SER A 37 19.34 -19.71 -2.77
C SER A 37 18.50 -20.35 -3.89
N VAL A 38 18.80 -21.59 -4.27
CA VAL A 38 18.17 -22.29 -5.41
C VAL A 38 16.73 -22.73 -5.11
N TRP A 39 16.46 -23.23 -3.90
CA TRP A 39 15.11 -23.65 -3.49
C TRP A 39 14.17 -22.46 -3.32
N TYR A 40 14.68 -21.34 -2.79
CA TYR A 40 13.89 -20.14 -2.56
C TYR A 40 13.33 -19.52 -3.85
N THR A 41 14.04 -19.68 -4.98
CA THR A 41 13.60 -19.21 -6.30
C THR A 41 12.70 -20.20 -7.04
N HIS A 42 12.89 -21.51 -6.86
CA HIS A 42 12.01 -22.52 -7.47
C HIS A 42 10.62 -22.59 -6.83
N SER A 43 10.53 -22.50 -5.50
CA SER A 43 9.25 -22.60 -4.78
C SER A 43 8.22 -21.58 -5.27
N ARG A 44 8.62 -20.30 -5.45
CA ARG A 44 7.73 -19.25 -5.95
C ARG A 44 7.20 -19.48 -7.37
N LYS A 45 7.96 -20.15 -8.25
CA LYS A 45 7.48 -20.45 -9.61
C LYS A 45 6.36 -21.50 -9.62
N LYS A 46 6.38 -22.47 -8.71
CA LYS A 46 5.38 -23.56 -8.67
C LYS A 46 4.05 -23.17 -7.99
N ILE A 47 4.03 -22.08 -7.23
CA ILE A 47 2.81 -21.52 -6.62
C ILE A 47 1.98 -20.70 -7.64
N ALA A 48 2.61 -20.19 -8.70
CA ALA A 48 1.98 -19.32 -9.70
C ALA A 48 1.02 -20.02 -10.68
N SER A 49 0.89 -21.36 -10.60
CA SER A 49 0.07 -22.18 -11.51
C SER A 49 -1.15 -22.83 -10.85
N LEU A 50 -1.55 -22.37 -9.66
CA LEU A 50 -2.82 -22.73 -9.03
C LEU A 50 -3.76 -21.51 -9.05
N PRO A 51 -5.08 -21.70 -9.25
CA PRO A 51 -6.05 -20.60 -9.18
C PRO A 51 -6.10 -20.06 -7.75
N THR A 52 -5.31 -19.02 -7.49
CA THR A 52 -5.28 -18.33 -6.21
C THR A 52 -6.64 -17.67 -5.99
N LEU A 53 -7.18 -17.71 -4.77
CA LEU A 53 -8.42 -17.00 -4.46
C LEU A 53 -8.23 -15.53 -4.85
N ASP A 54 -9.12 -14.99 -5.69
CA ASP A 54 -8.81 -13.78 -6.48
C ASP A 54 -8.87 -12.51 -5.62
N MET A 55 -7.78 -12.24 -4.90
CA MET A 55 -7.68 -11.23 -3.84
C MET A 55 -7.46 -9.82 -4.41
N PHE A 56 -8.48 -9.30 -5.10
CA PHE A 56 -8.49 -7.94 -5.64
C PHE A 56 -8.08 -6.89 -4.57
N PRO A 57 -7.07 -6.04 -4.84
CA PRO A 57 -6.48 -5.19 -3.81
C PRO A 57 -7.38 -3.99 -3.47
N VAL A 58 -8.04 -4.07 -2.30
CA VAL A 58 -8.95 -3.05 -1.73
C VAL A 58 -8.46 -1.62 -1.95
N ARG A 59 -9.21 -0.84 -2.74
CA ARG A 59 -8.90 0.56 -3.06
C ARG A 59 -9.41 1.48 -1.94
N ARG A 60 -8.50 2.08 -1.16
CA ARG A 60 -8.84 2.79 0.09
C ARG A 60 -9.47 4.19 -0.12
N THR A 61 -10.79 4.21 -0.34
CA THR A 61 -11.62 5.43 -0.33
C THR A 61 -12.22 5.68 1.06
N GLN A 62 -12.83 6.85 1.28
CA GLN A 62 -13.66 7.17 2.45
C GLN A 62 -15.11 7.37 1.98
N LEU A 63 -16.08 7.21 2.89
CA LEU A 63 -17.46 7.66 2.62
C LEU A 63 -17.48 9.16 2.28
N THR A 64 -18.30 9.51 1.28
CA THR A 64 -18.61 10.88 0.89
C THR A 64 -19.99 11.24 1.44
N ALA A 65 -20.10 12.37 2.14
CA ALA A 65 -21.38 12.87 2.65
C ALA A 65 -22.13 13.62 1.53
N LEU A 66 -22.85 12.89 0.68
CA LEU A 66 -23.64 13.45 -0.43
C LEU A 66 -24.80 12.52 -0.85
N LEU A 67 -25.49 11.94 0.15
CA LEU A 67 -26.61 11.00 -0.06
C LEU A 67 -27.95 11.69 -0.41
N VAL A 68 -28.11 12.96 -0.05
CA VAL A 68 -29.42 13.64 0.00
C VAL A 68 -30.06 13.88 -1.38
N GLU A 69 -29.33 14.45 -2.34
CA GLU A 69 -29.96 14.91 -3.59
C GLU A 69 -30.27 13.79 -4.59
N ASN A 70 -29.28 12.96 -4.93
CA ASN A 70 -29.40 12.06 -6.09
C ASN A 70 -30.40 10.92 -5.86
N MET A 71 -30.72 10.58 -4.60
CA MET A 71 -31.80 9.64 -4.29
C MET A 71 -33.20 10.28 -4.28
N ALA A 72 -33.31 11.61 -4.18
CA ALA A 72 -34.58 12.31 -4.22
C ALA A 72 -35.11 12.52 -5.65
N ARG A 73 -34.21 12.74 -6.63
CA ARG A 73 -34.54 13.07 -8.03
C ARG A 73 -35.42 12.04 -8.77
N ARG A 74 -35.57 10.81 -8.26
CA ARG A 74 -36.51 9.80 -8.82
C ARG A 74 -37.97 9.94 -8.34
N LYS A 75 -38.32 10.88 -7.46
CA LYS A 75 -39.70 11.09 -6.99
C LYS A 75 -40.55 12.04 -7.85
N THR A 76 -39.95 12.75 -8.81
CA THR A 76 -40.62 13.86 -9.52
C THR A 76 -40.35 13.85 -11.04
N SER A 77 -40.85 12.82 -11.73
CA SER A 77 -40.89 12.78 -13.20
C SER A 77 -42.03 11.90 -13.73
N SER A 78 -43.26 12.16 -13.27
CA SER A 78 -44.48 11.58 -13.84
C SER A 78 -44.98 12.44 -15.00
N LEU A 79 -44.99 11.89 -16.22
CA LEU A 79 -45.79 12.39 -17.35
C LEU A 79 -46.77 11.29 -17.79
N PRO A 80 -47.95 11.64 -18.35
CA PRO A 80 -49.05 10.69 -18.50
C PRO A 80 -48.83 9.65 -19.61
N SER A 81 -49.50 8.51 -19.48
CA SER A 81 -49.62 7.50 -20.53
C SER A 81 -50.79 7.80 -21.47
N THR A 82 -50.56 7.72 -22.77
CA THR A 82 -51.59 7.59 -23.81
C THR A 82 -51.11 6.65 -24.91
N SER A 83 -51.92 5.66 -25.25
CA SER A 83 -51.72 4.62 -26.27
C SER A 83 -53.09 4.33 -26.93
N PRO A 84 -53.22 3.45 -27.94
CA PRO A 84 -52.27 2.98 -28.96
C PRO A 84 -52.80 3.14 -30.42
N ILE A 85 -51.92 3.14 -31.44
CA ILE A 85 -52.30 2.81 -32.84
C ILE A 85 -51.22 1.86 -33.45
N THR A 86 -51.60 1.08 -34.47
CA THR A 86 -50.95 -0.15 -34.95
C THR A 86 -50.14 -0.01 -36.26
N SER A 87 -49.34 -1.05 -36.55
CA SER A 87 -49.06 -1.62 -37.89
C SER A 87 -47.75 -1.28 -38.65
N SER A 88 -47.28 -2.30 -39.37
CA SER A 88 -46.53 -2.32 -40.65
C SER A 88 -45.05 -1.89 -40.75
N THR A 89 -44.17 -2.90 -40.65
CA THR A 89 -43.21 -3.42 -41.67
C THR A 89 -42.43 -2.53 -42.67
N MET A 90 -41.19 -2.97 -42.97
CA MET A 90 -40.37 -2.85 -44.22
C MET A 90 -39.12 -1.93 -44.27
N SER A 91 -37.96 -2.60 -44.27
CA SER A 91 -36.78 -2.49 -45.18
C SER A 91 -36.05 -1.17 -45.51
N SER A 92 -34.76 -1.16 -45.13
CA SER A 92 -33.55 -0.94 -45.96
C SER A 92 -33.51 0.10 -47.10
N ILE A 93 -32.56 1.06 -47.00
CA ILE A 93 -31.69 1.68 -48.04
C ILE A 93 -30.91 2.84 -47.37
N SER A 94 -29.75 3.34 -47.80
CA SER A 94 -28.47 2.73 -48.26
C SER A 94 -27.43 3.86 -48.41
N THR A 95 -26.15 3.59 -48.08
CA THR A 95 -24.92 4.23 -48.63
C THR A 95 -24.66 5.75 -48.60
N HIS A 96 -23.43 6.08 -48.12
CA HIS A 96 -22.52 7.17 -48.55
C HIS A 96 -22.94 8.66 -48.55
N LEU A 97 -22.14 9.46 -47.82
CA LEU A 97 -21.34 10.53 -48.44
C LEU A 97 -20.05 10.79 -47.63
N ILE A 98 -19.00 11.31 -48.27
CA ILE A 98 -17.62 11.36 -47.71
C ILE A 98 -16.99 12.75 -47.89
N CYS A 99 -16.58 13.34 -46.76
CA CYS A 99 -15.46 14.29 -46.58
C CYS A 99 -15.50 15.68 -47.28
N GLN A 100 -14.54 16.51 -46.84
CA GLN A 100 -14.04 17.77 -47.39
C GLN A 100 -14.95 19.01 -47.39
N ARG A 101 -14.58 19.98 -46.54
CA ARG A 101 -14.40 21.37 -46.99
C ARG A 101 -13.16 21.96 -46.31
N ASN A 102 -12.26 22.55 -47.10
CA ASN A 102 -10.91 22.93 -46.67
C ASN A 102 -10.79 24.40 -46.25
N SER A 103 -9.90 24.61 -45.27
CA SER A 103 -8.85 25.64 -45.18
C SER A 103 -8.91 26.91 -46.05
N ALA A 104 -9.03 28.05 -45.37
CA ALA A 104 -8.29 29.31 -45.58
C ALA A 104 -8.18 29.98 -44.19
N LEU A 105 -7.13 30.71 -43.78
CA LEU A 105 -6.28 31.67 -44.50
C LEU A 105 -4.78 31.56 -44.13
N HIS A 106 -3.91 32.11 -45.00
CA HIS A 106 -2.44 32.26 -44.88
C HIS A 106 -2.05 33.73 -45.20
N GLU A 107 -0.86 34.27 -44.88
CA GLU A 107 0.20 33.96 -43.90
C GLU A 107 1.20 35.15 -43.89
N LYS A 108 1.85 35.44 -42.74
CA LYS A 108 3.08 36.25 -42.57
C LYS A 108 3.50 36.23 -41.09
N ALA A 109 4.78 36.21 -40.68
CA ALA A 109 6.04 35.89 -41.36
C ALA A 109 7.14 35.53 -40.32
N LYS A 110 8.29 35.00 -40.76
CA LYS A 110 9.54 34.81 -39.97
C LYS A 110 10.40 36.12 -40.08
N GLN A 111 11.54 36.38 -39.41
CA GLN A 111 12.62 35.52 -38.89
C GLN A 111 13.46 36.25 -37.75
N PRO A 112 14.80 36.14 -37.55
CA PRO A 112 15.41 35.57 -36.30
C PRO A 112 16.18 36.52 -35.32
N LEU A 113 16.85 35.91 -34.33
CA LEU A 113 17.56 36.46 -33.14
C LEU A 113 19.05 36.83 -33.33
N PRO A 114 19.60 37.66 -32.41
CA PRO A 114 20.99 37.61 -31.92
C PRO A 114 21.11 37.31 -30.39
N PRO A 115 22.32 37.16 -29.79
CA PRO A 115 22.55 36.37 -28.55
C PRO A 115 22.82 37.17 -27.24
N PRO A 116 22.90 36.50 -26.06
CA PRO A 116 23.18 37.15 -24.76
C PRO A 116 24.66 37.47 -24.54
N GLY A 117 24.94 38.64 -23.96
CA GLY A 117 26.28 39.11 -23.57
C GLY A 117 26.53 39.01 -22.04
N SER A 118 27.81 38.98 -21.65
CA SER A 118 28.28 38.77 -20.27
C SER A 118 28.65 40.07 -19.55
N ALA A 119 28.27 40.20 -18.28
CA ALA A 119 28.85 41.18 -17.35
C ALA A 119 28.71 40.76 -15.87
N GLN A 120 29.78 40.94 -15.10
CA GLN A 120 29.86 41.05 -13.65
C GLN A 120 30.94 42.12 -13.35
N PRO A 121 31.10 42.58 -12.11
CA PRO A 121 30.09 42.97 -11.12
C PRO A 121 30.26 44.46 -10.76
N HIS A 122 29.45 45.01 -9.85
CA HIS A 122 29.76 46.30 -9.21
C HIS A 122 29.49 46.27 -7.70
N ASP A 123 30.54 46.53 -6.93
CA ASP A 123 30.46 46.88 -5.51
C ASP A 123 29.86 48.27 -5.30
N SER A 124 29.16 48.45 -4.19
CA SER A 124 29.06 49.73 -3.46
C SER A 124 28.63 49.47 -2.02
N SER A 125 29.15 50.25 -1.09
CA SER A 125 29.16 49.94 0.35
C SER A 125 28.50 51.03 1.21
N ASN A 126 28.34 50.73 2.51
CA ASN A 126 27.78 51.58 3.57
C ASN A 126 26.24 51.83 3.50
N ALA A 127 25.54 52.16 4.59
CA ALA A 127 26.03 52.61 5.90
C ALA A 127 25.13 52.19 7.11
N LYS A 128 25.75 52.20 8.30
CA LYS A 128 25.18 52.51 9.64
C LYS A 128 24.08 51.61 10.24
N ALA A 129 24.47 50.88 11.29
CA ALA A 129 23.62 50.61 12.44
C ALA A 129 23.48 51.86 13.35
N PRO A 130 22.67 51.78 14.43
CA PRO A 130 23.24 52.13 15.73
C PRO A 130 22.94 51.10 16.83
N GLN A 131 23.86 50.98 17.80
CA GLN A 131 23.68 50.23 19.05
C GLN A 131 23.35 51.14 20.24
N ARG A 132 22.55 50.64 21.18
CA ARG A 132 22.51 51.00 22.63
C ARG A 132 22.05 49.73 23.37
N ALA A 133 22.68 49.16 24.41
CA ALA A 133 23.46 49.70 25.54
C ALA A 133 22.59 50.48 26.56
N ARG A 134 22.65 50.26 27.89
CA ARG A 134 23.48 49.33 28.71
C ARG A 134 23.00 49.32 30.20
N SER A 135 22.84 48.15 30.85
CA SER A 135 22.89 47.92 32.33
C SER A 135 22.40 46.49 32.65
N SER A 136 23.02 45.58 33.42
CA SER A 136 24.07 45.58 34.48
C SER A 136 23.65 46.11 35.86
N MET A 137 23.46 45.20 36.84
CA MET A 137 24.30 45.06 38.05
C MET A 137 23.88 43.84 38.93
N LYS A 138 24.88 43.05 39.38
CA LYS A 138 25.15 42.47 40.74
C LYS A 138 24.03 41.81 41.59
N LYS A 139 24.30 40.93 42.58
CA LYS A 139 25.32 39.88 42.92
C LYS A 139 24.92 39.26 44.30
N LYS A 140 25.54 38.13 44.73
CA LYS A 140 25.39 37.45 46.06
C LYS A 140 24.07 36.64 46.24
N SER A 141 23.97 35.58 47.05
CA SER A 141 24.98 34.74 47.76
C SER A 141 24.38 33.39 48.22
N SER A 142 25.20 32.35 48.36
CA SER A 142 24.93 31.13 49.16
C SER A 142 25.57 31.26 50.57
N PRO A 143 25.26 30.39 51.56
CA PRO A 143 26.07 29.15 51.74
C PRO A 143 25.39 27.94 52.43
N THR A 144 26.01 26.74 52.29
CA THR A 144 26.01 25.56 53.24
C THR A 144 24.68 24.86 53.62
N SER A 145 24.59 23.58 54.06
CA SER A 145 25.59 22.56 54.49
C SER A 145 25.19 21.10 54.08
N LYS A 146 26.02 20.10 54.43
CA LYS A 146 25.83 18.61 54.35
C LYS A 146 25.96 18.01 55.79
N PRO A 147 25.95 16.68 56.11
CA PRO A 147 25.79 15.42 55.34
C PRO A 147 24.62 14.53 55.93
N ALA A 148 24.57 13.20 56.16
CA ALA A 148 25.52 12.06 56.04
C ALA A 148 24.87 10.63 56.01
N THR A 149 25.31 9.80 55.04
CA THR A 149 25.76 8.37 55.11
C THR A 149 25.00 7.18 55.76
N LYS A 150 25.40 5.97 55.30
CA LYS A 150 25.21 4.58 55.82
C LYS A 150 23.94 3.81 55.34
N GLN A 151 23.99 2.50 55.03
CA GLN A 151 25.11 1.56 54.79
C GLN A 151 24.66 0.32 53.97
N HIS A 152 25.61 -0.43 53.39
CA HIS A 152 25.36 -1.76 52.78
C HIS A 152 25.18 -2.87 53.84
N ARG A 153 24.44 -3.94 53.50
CA ARG A 153 24.66 -5.30 54.02
C ARG A 153 24.33 -6.35 52.94
N PHE A 154 24.95 -7.53 53.03
CA PHE A 154 24.89 -8.61 52.04
C PHE A 154 24.36 -9.91 52.68
N SER A 155 23.65 -10.72 51.89
CA SER A 155 23.49 -12.20 52.05
C SER A 155 22.72 -12.72 53.29
N PRO A 156 22.28 -14.00 53.32
CA PRO A 156 22.43 -15.07 52.32
C PRO A 156 21.11 -15.58 51.71
N GLU A 157 21.21 -16.69 50.98
CA GLU A 157 20.12 -17.38 50.26
C GLU A 157 19.10 -18.07 51.19
N HIS A 158 17.89 -18.31 50.68
CA HIS A 158 17.18 -19.56 51.00
C HIS A 158 16.31 -20.04 49.84
N ARG A 159 16.50 -21.31 49.46
CA ARG A 159 15.73 -22.02 48.44
C ARG A 159 14.43 -22.52 49.06
N SER A 160 13.27 -22.16 48.51
CA SER A 160 12.00 -22.80 48.84
C SER A 160 11.06 -22.81 47.65
N THR A 161 10.46 -23.97 47.39
CA THR A 161 9.51 -24.22 46.30
C THR A 161 8.08 -24.06 46.82
N ASN A 162 7.23 -23.31 46.12
CA ASN A 162 5.81 -23.62 46.05
C ASN A 162 5.13 -22.95 44.84
N GLY A 163 4.16 -23.66 44.25
CA GLY A 163 3.41 -23.16 43.10
C GLY A 163 2.28 -22.21 43.50
N GLY A 164 2.08 -21.16 42.70
CA GLY A 164 0.93 -20.26 42.76
C GLY A 164 0.45 -19.95 41.33
N PRO A 165 -0.86 -19.74 41.11
CA PRO A 165 -1.44 -19.81 39.77
C PRO A 165 -0.97 -18.68 38.86
N VAL A 166 -0.75 -19.02 37.58
CA VAL A 166 -0.55 -18.06 36.49
C VAL A 166 -1.75 -17.12 36.46
N ARG A 167 -1.52 -15.84 36.76
CA ARG A 167 -2.54 -14.79 36.60
C ARG A 167 -2.75 -14.54 35.11
N ASP A 168 -3.78 -15.18 34.56
CA ASP A 168 -4.21 -14.90 33.19
C ASP A 168 -4.47 -13.39 33.03
N HIS A 169 -3.85 -12.80 32.02
CA HIS A 169 -3.96 -11.39 31.68
C HIS A 169 -4.99 -11.13 30.56
N THR A 170 -6.00 -12.00 30.44
CA THR A 170 -7.29 -11.73 29.77
C THR A 170 -8.10 -10.62 30.47
N ARG A 171 -7.50 -9.44 30.66
CA ARG A 171 -8.20 -8.23 31.11
C ARG A 171 -9.31 -7.89 30.10
N ALA A 172 -10.54 -8.24 30.46
CA ALA A 172 -11.71 -8.18 29.58
C ALA A 172 -11.78 -6.85 28.81
N ARG A 173 -11.58 -6.93 27.49
CA ARG A 173 -11.59 -5.80 26.58
C ARG A 173 -13.03 -5.34 26.41
N ALA A 174 -13.44 -4.36 27.24
CA ALA A 174 -14.80 -3.83 27.34
C ALA A 174 -15.53 -3.83 25.99
N SER A 175 -16.68 -4.51 25.94
CA SER A 175 -17.43 -4.80 24.74
C SER A 175 -17.97 -3.51 24.10
N ARG A 176 -17.21 -3.00 23.13
CA ARG A 176 -17.69 -1.91 22.27
C ARG A 176 -18.95 -2.40 21.57
N LYS A 177 -20.03 -1.62 21.63
CA LYS A 177 -21.22 -1.86 20.82
C LYS A 177 -20.93 -1.51 19.35
N PRO A 178 -21.53 -2.19 18.37
CA PRO A 178 -21.54 -1.74 16.98
C PRO A 178 -22.10 -0.32 16.86
N ALA A 179 -21.59 0.47 15.91
CA ALA A 179 -22.16 1.77 15.61
C ALA A 179 -23.55 1.62 14.97
N LEU A 180 -24.43 2.60 15.22
CA LEU A 180 -25.72 2.70 14.52
C LEU A 180 -25.50 2.82 13.00
N TYR A 181 -26.48 2.36 12.23
CA TYR A 181 -26.51 2.56 10.79
C TYR A 181 -26.76 4.04 10.46
N PRO A 182 -26.20 4.58 9.36
CA PRO A 182 -26.66 5.86 8.82
C PRO A 182 -28.14 5.75 8.43
N PRO A 183 -28.98 6.79 8.60
CA PRO A 183 -30.41 6.72 8.31
C PRO A 183 -30.73 6.12 6.94
N ASP A 184 -30.11 6.65 5.88
CA ASP A 184 -30.30 6.21 4.48
C ASP A 184 -29.72 4.82 4.15
N LEU A 185 -29.02 4.19 5.10
CA LEU A 185 -28.39 2.87 4.99
C LEU A 185 -28.79 1.94 6.15
N THR A 186 -29.98 2.17 6.72
CA THR A 186 -30.56 1.29 7.74
C THR A 186 -31.26 0.11 7.05
N PRO A 187 -30.80 -1.14 7.26
CA PRO A 187 -31.46 -2.32 6.72
C PRO A 187 -32.78 -2.60 7.45
N VAL A 188 -33.73 -3.21 6.76
CA VAL A 188 -34.94 -3.78 7.39
C VAL A 188 -34.51 -4.87 8.39
N PRO A 189 -35.05 -4.89 9.63
CA PRO A 189 -34.71 -5.91 10.62
C PRO A 189 -34.94 -7.33 10.10
N SER A 190 -33.95 -8.20 10.27
CA SER A 190 -33.98 -9.58 9.79
C SER A 190 -33.10 -10.45 10.69
N THR A 191 -33.58 -11.65 11.04
CA THR A 191 -32.83 -12.64 11.84
C THR A 191 -31.56 -13.10 11.13
N LEU A 192 -31.54 -13.06 9.79
CA LEU A 192 -30.39 -13.35 8.95
C LEU A 192 -29.31 -12.24 8.99
N ARG A 193 -29.63 -11.04 9.49
CA ARG A 193 -28.78 -9.83 9.43
C ARG A 193 -28.65 -9.12 10.78
N PRO A 194 -28.10 -9.79 11.83
CA PRO A 194 -27.93 -9.20 13.16
C PRO A 194 -27.06 -7.94 13.15
N HIS A 195 -27.30 -7.01 14.09
CA HIS A 195 -26.51 -5.78 14.23
C HIS A 195 -25.11 -6.07 14.78
N VAL A 196 -24.12 -6.11 13.89
CA VAL A 196 -22.71 -6.47 14.18
C VAL A 196 -21.73 -5.44 13.61
N PHE A 197 -20.44 -5.51 13.99
CA PHE A 197 -19.41 -4.64 13.40
C PHE A 197 -19.25 -4.90 11.91
N ALA A 198 -18.79 -3.90 11.16
CA ALA A 198 -18.63 -4.00 9.70
C ALA A 198 -17.82 -5.24 9.27
N ARG A 199 -16.71 -5.55 9.94
CA ARG A 199 -15.89 -6.74 9.68
C ARG A 199 -16.61 -8.08 9.89
N GLU A 200 -17.60 -8.11 10.78
CA GLU A 200 -18.31 -9.35 11.16
C GLU A 200 -19.48 -9.65 10.22
N ARG A 201 -19.94 -8.69 9.41
CA ARG A 201 -21.12 -8.89 8.54
C ARG A 201 -20.93 -10.02 7.54
N LEU A 202 -19.73 -10.17 6.96
CA LEU A 202 -19.48 -11.24 5.98
C LEU A 202 -19.64 -12.66 6.57
N THR A 203 -19.41 -12.84 7.87
CA THR A 203 -19.51 -14.16 8.54
C THR A 203 -20.79 -14.31 9.37
N ARG A 204 -21.33 -13.21 9.91
CA ARG A 204 -22.53 -13.20 10.77
C ARG A 204 -23.83 -12.93 10.03
N TRP A 205 -23.81 -12.32 8.85
CA TRP A 205 -24.99 -12.22 7.99
C TRP A 205 -25.07 -13.43 7.08
N ARG A 206 -26.21 -14.13 7.08
CA ARG A 206 -26.39 -15.37 6.33
C ARG A 206 -27.35 -15.17 5.15
N PRO A 207 -27.06 -15.70 3.96
CA PRO A 207 -28.06 -15.86 2.91
C PRO A 207 -29.11 -16.92 3.30
N THR A 208 -30.27 -16.92 2.64
CA THR A 208 -31.31 -17.96 2.84
C THR A 208 -30.80 -19.34 2.43
N THR A 209 -30.07 -19.42 1.30
CA THR A 209 -29.37 -20.63 0.85
C THR A 209 -27.92 -20.55 1.29
N VAL A 210 -27.47 -21.50 2.12
CA VAL A 210 -26.08 -21.64 2.60
C VAL A 210 -25.49 -22.98 2.16
N ARG A 211 -24.16 -23.11 2.25
CA ARG A 211 -23.40 -24.36 2.13
C ARG A 211 -24.04 -25.46 2.99
N THR A 212 -24.46 -26.54 2.34
CA THR A 212 -25.01 -27.76 2.93
C THR A 212 -23.92 -28.82 3.17
N ALA A 213 -24.24 -29.85 3.95
CA ALA A 213 -23.42 -31.06 4.10
C ALA A 213 -23.66 -32.05 2.94
N THR A 214 -23.63 -31.54 1.70
CA THR A 214 -23.85 -32.33 0.47
C THR A 214 -22.77 -32.04 -0.57
N ASP A 215 -22.51 -32.99 -1.46
CA ASP A 215 -21.61 -32.81 -2.60
C ASP A 215 -22.29 -32.06 -3.76
N ASN A 216 -21.59 -31.96 -4.91
CA ASN A 216 -22.11 -31.28 -6.11
C ASN A 216 -23.24 -32.05 -6.81
N GLN A 217 -23.46 -33.31 -6.44
CA GLN A 217 -24.49 -34.21 -6.95
C GLN A 217 -25.70 -34.28 -6.00
N GLY A 218 -25.59 -33.74 -4.78
CA GLY A 218 -26.62 -33.70 -3.75
C GLY A 218 -26.49 -34.81 -2.70
N TRP A 219 -25.48 -35.67 -2.75
CA TRP A 219 -25.30 -36.75 -1.78
C TRP A 219 -24.76 -36.23 -0.44
N PRO A 220 -25.22 -36.76 0.71
CA PRO A 220 -24.71 -36.38 2.03
C PRO A 220 -23.21 -36.65 2.18
N THR A 221 -22.45 -35.68 2.68
CA THR A 221 -21.00 -35.81 2.90
C THR A 221 -20.62 -36.23 4.33
N HIS A 222 -21.61 -36.55 5.16
CA HIS A 222 -21.48 -36.84 6.60
C HIS A 222 -20.81 -35.75 7.45
N LEU A 223 -20.59 -34.53 6.90
CA LEU A 223 -20.07 -33.39 7.64
C LEU A 223 -21.10 -32.81 8.61
N SER A 224 -20.63 -32.40 9.79
CA SER A 224 -21.44 -31.75 10.82
C SER A 224 -21.70 -30.26 10.53
N THR A 225 -22.59 -29.63 11.32
CA THR A 225 -22.79 -28.17 11.22
C THR A 225 -21.55 -27.42 11.70
N GLU A 226 -20.81 -28.03 12.62
CA GLU A 226 -19.57 -27.57 13.23
C GLU A 226 -18.43 -27.58 12.20
N ASP A 227 -18.34 -28.59 11.34
CA ASP A 227 -17.40 -28.64 10.21
C ASP A 227 -17.67 -27.51 9.21
N LEU A 228 -18.95 -27.30 8.84
CA LEU A 228 -19.35 -26.24 7.92
C LEU A 228 -19.08 -24.84 8.51
N ALA A 229 -19.31 -24.67 9.81
CA ALA A 229 -18.94 -23.45 10.53
C ALA A 229 -17.41 -23.25 10.54
N ARG A 230 -16.64 -24.33 10.76
CA ARG A 230 -15.18 -24.28 10.80
C ARG A 230 -14.57 -23.95 9.43
N ILE A 231 -15.14 -24.47 8.34
CA ILE A 231 -14.78 -24.08 6.96
C ILE A 231 -14.96 -22.56 6.79
N LEU A 232 -16.10 -22.01 7.23
CA LEU A 232 -16.38 -20.57 7.14
C LEU A 232 -15.41 -19.73 7.97
N GLU A 233 -15.04 -20.16 9.18
CA GLU A 233 -14.01 -19.50 10.00
C GLU A 233 -12.64 -19.47 9.31
N VAL A 234 -12.18 -20.62 8.79
CA VAL A 234 -10.89 -20.74 8.11
C VAL A 234 -10.87 -19.90 6.84
N MET A 235 -11.94 -19.92 6.04
CA MET A 235 -12.08 -19.06 4.85
C MET A 235 -12.10 -17.57 5.21
N ALA A 236 -12.75 -17.17 6.31
CA ALA A 236 -12.77 -15.78 6.75
C ALA A 236 -11.36 -15.24 7.09
N GLY A 237 -10.46 -16.12 7.54
CA GLY A 237 -9.05 -15.81 7.77
C GLY A 237 -8.27 -15.34 6.52
N ALA A 238 -8.78 -15.60 5.31
CA ALA A 238 -8.16 -15.10 4.07
C ALA A 238 -8.22 -13.56 3.93
N TRP A 239 -9.10 -12.87 4.66
CA TRP A 239 -9.25 -11.41 4.59
C TRP A 239 -8.90 -10.72 5.92
N ALA A 240 -7.86 -9.88 5.91
CA ALA A 240 -7.53 -9.04 7.06
C ALA A 240 -8.69 -8.10 7.46
N ASP A 241 -8.83 -7.80 8.77
CA ASP A 241 -9.85 -6.92 9.38
C ASP A 241 -10.28 -5.74 8.50
N GLY A 242 -9.32 -4.95 8.02
CA GLY A 242 -9.59 -3.72 7.24
C GLY A 242 -10.14 -3.96 5.82
N THR A 243 -10.03 -5.19 5.30
CA THR A 243 -10.76 -5.63 4.09
C THR A 243 -12.19 -6.02 4.45
N LEU A 244 -12.37 -6.81 5.52
CA LEU A 244 -13.68 -7.21 6.03
C LEU A 244 -14.54 -5.98 6.41
N GLU A 245 -13.97 -4.94 7.03
CA GLU A 245 -14.65 -3.67 7.32
C GLU A 245 -15.20 -2.99 6.05
N VAL A 246 -14.44 -2.99 4.95
CA VAL A 246 -14.84 -2.39 3.67
C VAL A 246 -15.87 -3.27 2.95
N TYR A 247 -15.64 -4.58 2.89
CA TYR A 247 -16.54 -5.54 2.25
C TYR A 247 -17.90 -5.61 2.97
N GLY A 248 -17.92 -5.59 4.30
CA GLY A 248 -19.15 -5.51 5.09
C GLY A 248 -19.85 -4.14 5.04
N THR A 249 -19.16 -3.09 4.58
CA THR A 249 -19.80 -1.81 4.21
C THR A 249 -20.48 -1.93 2.84
N GLY A 250 -19.87 -2.65 1.89
CA GLY A 250 -20.52 -3.03 0.63
C GLY A 250 -21.74 -3.92 0.83
N LEU A 251 -21.62 -4.94 1.68
CA LEU A 251 -22.72 -5.86 1.99
C LEU A 251 -23.90 -5.15 2.69
N LEU A 252 -23.63 -4.19 3.57
CA LEU A 252 -24.66 -3.28 4.10
C LEU A 252 -25.37 -2.51 2.99
N THR A 253 -24.61 -1.95 2.05
CA THR A 253 -25.14 -1.17 0.92
C THR A 253 -25.99 -2.03 -0.01
N TRP A 254 -25.58 -3.29 -0.25
CA TRP A 254 -26.36 -4.29 -0.98
C TRP A 254 -27.71 -4.57 -0.33
N HIS A 255 -27.73 -4.94 0.95
CA HIS A 255 -28.98 -5.27 1.63
C HIS A 255 -29.92 -4.07 1.77
N ALA A 256 -29.40 -2.86 2.04
CA ALA A 256 -30.21 -1.64 2.04
C ALA A 256 -30.79 -1.31 0.65
N PHE A 257 -30.03 -1.59 -0.43
CA PHE A 257 -30.53 -1.50 -1.81
C PHE A 257 -31.62 -2.55 -2.08
N CYS A 258 -31.43 -3.81 -1.67
CA CYS A 258 -32.42 -4.86 -1.85
C CYS A 258 -33.72 -4.58 -1.07
N ASP A 259 -33.61 -4.18 0.20
CA ASP A 259 -34.73 -3.75 1.05
C ASP A 259 -35.51 -2.61 0.38
N LYS A 260 -34.81 -1.59 -0.16
CA LYS A 260 -35.41 -0.43 -0.84
C LYS A 260 -36.09 -0.75 -2.18
N ASN A 261 -35.73 -1.85 -2.83
CA ASN A 261 -36.32 -2.28 -4.11
C ASN A 261 -37.27 -3.49 -3.96
N GLY A 262 -37.64 -3.88 -2.74
CA GLY A 262 -38.58 -4.98 -2.48
C GLY A 262 -38.03 -6.39 -2.79
N VAL A 263 -36.72 -6.54 -2.97
CA VAL A 263 -36.07 -7.82 -3.29
C VAL A 263 -36.06 -8.71 -2.04
N SER A 264 -36.73 -9.86 -2.07
CA SER A 264 -36.81 -10.78 -0.92
C SER A 264 -35.44 -11.41 -0.57
N GLU A 265 -35.26 -11.94 0.65
CA GLU A 265 -33.94 -12.39 1.13
C GLU A 265 -33.36 -13.57 0.31
N ASP A 266 -34.22 -14.47 -0.19
CA ASP A 266 -33.89 -15.58 -1.10
C ASP A 266 -33.34 -15.10 -2.45
N GLN A 267 -33.82 -13.97 -2.99
CA GLN A 267 -33.36 -13.39 -4.25
C GLN A 267 -31.99 -12.71 -4.15
N ARG A 268 -31.43 -12.56 -2.94
CA ARG A 268 -30.17 -11.84 -2.68
C ARG A 268 -28.94 -12.74 -2.80
N ALA A 269 -29.13 -14.06 -2.82
CA ALA A 269 -28.06 -15.06 -2.85
C ALA A 269 -28.62 -16.43 -3.30
N PRO A 270 -28.35 -16.89 -4.54
CA PRO A 270 -27.48 -16.29 -5.56
C PRO A 270 -28.02 -14.98 -6.14
N ALA A 271 -27.26 -13.89 -6.01
CA ALA A 271 -27.59 -12.62 -6.64
C ALA A 271 -27.61 -12.75 -8.18
N SER A 272 -28.64 -12.22 -8.83
CA SER A 272 -28.72 -12.21 -10.29
C SER A 272 -27.80 -11.12 -10.90
N PRO A 273 -27.26 -11.31 -12.11
CA PRO A 273 -26.46 -10.28 -12.78
C PRO A 273 -27.19 -8.94 -12.90
N LEU A 274 -28.49 -8.97 -13.20
CA LEU A 274 -29.34 -7.78 -13.32
C LEU A 274 -29.42 -6.98 -12.00
N LEU A 275 -29.50 -7.64 -10.84
CA LEU A 275 -29.50 -6.93 -9.55
C LEU A 275 -28.14 -6.33 -9.22
N ILE A 276 -27.04 -7.01 -9.54
CA ILE A 276 -25.67 -6.49 -9.39
C ILE A 276 -25.43 -5.29 -10.32
N ALA A 277 -25.85 -5.39 -11.58
CA ALA A 277 -25.80 -4.30 -12.56
C ALA A 277 -26.65 -3.09 -12.12
N SER A 278 -27.86 -3.33 -11.60
CA SER A 278 -28.75 -2.30 -11.07
C SER A 278 -28.15 -1.59 -9.83
N LEU A 279 -27.48 -2.33 -8.94
CA LEU A 279 -26.70 -1.73 -7.84
C LEU A 279 -25.55 -0.85 -8.38
N ILE A 280 -24.75 -1.35 -9.33
CA ILE A 280 -23.62 -0.57 -9.90
C ILE A 280 -24.13 0.70 -10.58
N ALA A 281 -25.22 0.61 -11.35
CA ALA A 281 -25.87 1.77 -11.97
C ALA A 281 -26.42 2.76 -10.93
N THR A 282 -26.98 2.27 -9.83
CA THR A 282 -27.52 3.11 -8.73
C THR A 282 -26.42 3.82 -7.93
N LEU A 283 -25.24 3.20 -7.77
CA LEU A 283 -24.10 3.81 -7.08
C LEU A 283 -23.25 4.72 -7.99
N SER A 284 -23.35 4.57 -9.31
CA SER A 284 -22.58 5.33 -10.29
C SER A 284 -22.86 6.83 -10.20
N GLY A 285 -21.82 7.64 -10.37
CA GLY A 285 -21.89 9.11 -10.21
C GLY A 285 -21.92 9.58 -8.75
N ALA A 286 -22.60 8.87 -7.86
CA ALA A 286 -22.62 9.17 -6.42
C ALA A 286 -21.33 8.71 -5.70
N PHE A 287 -20.86 7.51 -6.01
CA PHE A 287 -19.63 6.92 -5.47
C PHE A 287 -18.53 6.87 -6.54
N SER A 288 -17.26 6.78 -6.11
CA SER A 288 -16.17 6.51 -7.05
C SER A 288 -16.17 5.05 -7.49
N GLY A 289 -15.81 4.78 -8.75
CA GLY A 289 -15.74 3.42 -9.30
C GLY A 289 -14.90 2.47 -8.44
N GLY A 290 -13.73 2.92 -7.99
CA GLY A 290 -12.90 2.18 -7.02
C GLY A 290 -13.54 1.88 -5.66
N THR A 291 -14.61 2.58 -5.26
CA THR A 291 -15.42 2.25 -4.06
C THR A 291 -16.49 1.22 -4.40
N ILE A 292 -17.18 1.41 -5.53
CA ILE A 292 -18.21 0.50 -6.05
C ILE A 292 -17.61 -0.89 -6.27
N ALA A 293 -16.43 -0.98 -6.88
CA ALA A 293 -15.68 -2.24 -7.06
C ALA A 293 -15.45 -2.97 -5.73
N ASN A 294 -14.96 -2.29 -4.68
CA ASN A 294 -14.81 -2.91 -3.35
C ASN A 294 -16.14 -3.42 -2.78
N TYR A 295 -17.26 -2.74 -3.07
CA TYR A 295 -18.57 -3.17 -2.59
C TYR A 295 -19.03 -4.44 -3.30
N ILE A 296 -18.90 -4.52 -4.64
CA ILE A 296 -19.25 -5.72 -5.39
C ILE A 296 -18.34 -6.91 -5.05
N TYR A 297 -17.02 -6.68 -4.91
CA TYR A 297 -16.10 -7.71 -4.43
C TYR A 297 -16.43 -8.18 -2.99
N GLY A 298 -17.04 -7.32 -2.16
CA GLY A 298 -17.59 -7.71 -0.86
C GLY A 298 -18.81 -8.62 -0.95
N ILE A 299 -19.70 -8.39 -1.93
CA ILE A 299 -20.85 -9.27 -2.22
C ILE A 299 -20.37 -10.62 -2.80
N ARG A 300 -19.38 -10.61 -3.70
CA ARG A 300 -18.72 -11.82 -4.24
C ARG A 300 -18.03 -12.63 -3.13
N ALA A 301 -17.30 -11.97 -2.24
CA ALA A 301 -16.67 -12.63 -1.09
C ALA A 301 -17.69 -13.23 -0.11
N TRP A 302 -18.83 -12.56 0.12
CA TRP A 302 -19.93 -13.10 0.92
C TRP A 302 -20.55 -14.35 0.29
N HIS A 303 -20.82 -14.35 -1.02
CA HIS A 303 -21.27 -15.54 -1.75
C HIS A 303 -20.28 -16.72 -1.58
N ILE A 304 -18.99 -16.47 -1.80
CA ILE A 304 -17.92 -17.48 -1.68
C ILE A 304 -17.85 -18.05 -0.25
N LEU A 305 -17.91 -17.20 0.79
CA LEU A 305 -17.87 -17.61 2.20
C LEU A 305 -19.02 -18.56 2.56
N HIS A 306 -20.25 -18.22 2.17
CA HIS A 306 -21.44 -19.02 2.46
C HIS A 306 -21.67 -20.15 1.46
N GLY A 307 -20.75 -20.40 0.52
CA GLY A 307 -20.83 -21.49 -0.48
C GLY A 307 -21.89 -21.27 -1.57
N VAL A 308 -22.34 -20.03 -1.78
CA VAL A 308 -23.39 -19.70 -2.74
C VAL A 308 -22.79 -19.41 -4.12
N PRO A 309 -23.33 -19.96 -5.23
CA PRO A 309 -22.87 -19.65 -6.58
C PRO A 309 -22.88 -18.15 -6.90
N TRP A 310 -21.73 -17.61 -7.31
CA TRP A 310 -21.61 -16.25 -7.85
C TRP A 310 -21.93 -16.27 -9.34
N LYS A 311 -23.09 -15.73 -9.73
CA LYS A 311 -23.65 -15.85 -11.10
C LYS A 311 -23.25 -14.71 -12.06
N MET A 312 -22.46 -13.72 -11.62
CA MET A 312 -22.08 -12.57 -12.45
C MET A 312 -21.03 -12.93 -13.51
N VAL A 313 -21.23 -12.46 -14.74
CA VAL A 313 -20.26 -12.61 -15.84
C VAL A 313 -19.15 -11.57 -15.70
N ASP A 314 -17.90 -12.01 -15.50
CA ASP A 314 -16.77 -11.10 -15.20
C ASP A 314 -16.51 -10.03 -16.30
N PRO A 315 -16.59 -10.31 -17.62
CA PRO A 315 -16.54 -9.27 -18.66
C PRO A 315 -17.64 -8.19 -18.57
N GLU A 316 -18.86 -8.56 -18.17
CA GLU A 316 -19.98 -7.63 -17.98
C GLU A 316 -19.73 -6.77 -16.73
N LEU A 317 -19.29 -7.40 -15.63
CA LEU A 317 -18.92 -6.72 -14.40
C LEU A 317 -17.82 -5.67 -14.62
N GLU A 318 -16.74 -6.03 -15.33
CA GLU A 318 -15.67 -5.09 -15.63
C GLU A 318 -16.11 -3.98 -16.60
N ALA A 319 -17.03 -4.24 -17.53
CA ALA A 319 -17.64 -3.19 -18.35
C ALA A 319 -18.46 -2.19 -17.50
N LEU A 320 -19.26 -2.69 -16.56
CA LEU A 320 -20.07 -1.89 -15.62
C LEU A 320 -19.19 -1.08 -14.66
N LEU A 321 -18.15 -1.67 -14.07
CA LEU A 321 -17.20 -0.98 -13.19
C LEU A 321 -16.39 0.09 -13.94
N LYS A 322 -16.01 -0.18 -15.20
CA LYS A 322 -15.36 0.78 -16.11
C LYS A 322 -16.29 1.94 -16.48
N ALA A 323 -17.58 1.69 -16.66
CA ALA A 323 -18.58 2.75 -16.83
C ALA A 323 -18.75 3.60 -15.56
N ALA A 324 -18.80 2.98 -14.38
CA ALA A 324 -18.90 3.68 -13.09
C ALA A 324 -17.68 4.56 -12.78
N GLU A 325 -16.46 4.11 -13.09
CA GLU A 325 -15.24 4.92 -12.96
C GLU A 325 -15.18 6.07 -13.98
N LYS A 326 -15.72 5.90 -15.21
CA LYS A 326 -15.95 7.02 -16.14
C LYS A 326 -16.93 8.04 -15.56
N ALA A 327 -18.10 7.58 -15.10
CA ALA A 327 -19.16 8.40 -14.52
C ALA A 327 -18.81 9.08 -13.19
N THR A 328 -17.74 8.64 -12.50
CA THR A 328 -17.25 9.26 -11.27
C THR A 328 -16.89 10.74 -11.51
N PRO A 329 -17.50 11.72 -10.83
CA PRO A 329 -17.26 13.15 -11.07
C PRO A 329 -15.81 13.57 -10.83
N PRO A 330 -15.31 14.63 -11.51
CA PRO A 330 -13.98 15.18 -11.28
C PRO A 330 -13.76 15.62 -9.82
N THR A 331 -14.79 16.13 -9.14
CA THR A 331 -14.78 16.49 -7.72
C THR A 331 -14.54 15.29 -6.80
N SER A 332 -15.00 14.10 -7.19
CA SER A 332 -14.77 12.83 -6.49
C SER A 332 -13.41 12.18 -6.82
N LYS A 333 -12.68 12.69 -7.82
CA LYS A 333 -11.38 12.18 -8.26
C LYS A 333 -10.23 12.92 -7.55
N ARG A 334 -9.57 12.23 -6.62
CA ARG A 334 -8.42 12.77 -5.86
C ARG A 334 -7.25 13.11 -6.80
N LYS A 335 -6.71 14.33 -6.70
CA LYS A 335 -5.47 14.75 -7.41
C LYS A 335 -4.33 13.73 -7.21
N LYS A 336 -3.55 13.48 -8.27
CA LYS A 336 -2.43 12.51 -8.24
C LYS A 336 -1.42 12.94 -7.17
N ARG A 337 -1.11 12.04 -6.23
CA ARG A 337 -0.17 12.31 -5.12
C ARG A 337 1.23 12.60 -5.65
N GLN A 338 1.78 13.72 -5.23
CA GLN A 338 3.15 14.14 -5.53
C GLN A 338 4.17 13.29 -4.75
N PRO A 339 5.39 13.12 -5.29
CA PRO A 339 6.54 12.61 -4.55
C PRO A 339 6.99 13.62 -3.48
N TYR A 340 7.59 13.13 -2.40
CA TYR A 340 8.58 13.93 -1.66
C TYR A 340 9.87 13.97 -2.50
N THR A 341 10.56 15.10 -2.58
CA THR A 341 11.93 15.20 -3.15
C THR A 341 12.94 15.42 -2.01
N LYS A 342 14.24 15.28 -2.32
CA LYS A 342 15.31 15.65 -1.37
C LYS A 342 15.16 17.11 -0.94
N ASP A 343 15.00 18.02 -1.90
CA ASP A 343 14.78 19.46 -1.67
C ASP A 343 13.57 19.74 -0.76
N PHE A 344 12.45 19.02 -0.93
CA PHE A 344 11.30 19.10 -0.03
C PHE A 344 11.63 18.60 1.40
N MET A 345 12.48 17.58 1.53
CA MET A 345 12.97 17.09 2.82
C MET A 345 14.00 18.03 3.47
N VAL A 346 14.84 18.71 2.71
CA VAL A 346 15.77 19.76 3.17
C VAL A 346 14.99 20.99 3.64
N ALA A 347 13.98 21.43 2.87
CA ALA A 347 13.12 22.54 3.25
C ALA A 347 12.35 22.24 4.56
N ILE A 348 11.85 21.00 4.74
CA ILE A 348 11.29 20.55 6.02
C ILE A 348 12.35 20.53 7.13
N ARG A 349 13.57 20.03 6.86
CA ARG A 349 14.67 19.96 7.83
C ARG A 349 15.06 21.33 8.38
N GLY A 350 15.06 22.37 7.54
CA GLY A 350 15.32 23.75 7.95
C GLY A 350 14.28 24.32 8.93
N GLN A 351 13.09 23.71 9.01
CA GLN A 351 12.00 24.11 9.92
C GLN A 351 11.87 23.19 11.15
N LEU A 352 12.86 22.32 11.40
CA LEU A 352 12.86 21.34 12.50
C LEU A 352 14.10 21.51 13.38
N ASP A 353 13.89 22.01 14.61
CA ASP A 353 14.89 21.94 15.68
C ASP A 353 15.08 20.49 16.17
N LEU A 354 16.13 19.82 15.67
CA LEU A 354 16.46 18.43 15.98
C LEU A 354 17.04 18.19 17.38
N SER A 355 17.28 19.25 18.18
CA SER A 355 17.56 19.08 19.60
C SER A 355 16.31 18.66 20.38
N THR A 356 15.12 18.97 19.85
CA THR A 356 13.86 18.56 20.49
C THR A 356 13.56 17.06 20.29
N PRO A 357 13.19 16.32 21.35
CA PRO A 357 12.79 14.92 21.30
C PRO A 357 11.84 14.56 20.15
N LEU A 358 10.81 15.38 19.91
CA LEU A 358 9.79 15.10 18.90
C LEU A 358 10.30 15.32 17.47
N HIS A 359 11.04 16.40 17.19
CA HIS A 359 11.52 16.65 15.83
C HIS A 359 12.64 15.69 15.42
N ALA A 360 13.53 15.32 16.35
CA ALA A 360 14.53 14.27 16.14
C ALA A 360 13.84 12.96 15.67
N ALA A 361 12.85 12.49 16.42
CA ALA A 361 12.10 11.26 16.08
C ALA A 361 11.30 11.39 14.78
N VAL A 362 10.73 12.56 14.48
CA VAL A 362 10.01 12.80 13.22
C VAL A 362 10.96 12.82 12.02
N TYR A 363 12.12 13.46 12.13
CA TYR A 363 13.05 13.55 11.01
C TYR A 363 13.73 12.21 10.71
N ALA A 364 14.20 11.50 11.75
CA ALA A 364 14.73 10.15 11.63
C ALA A 364 13.70 9.16 11.03
N CYS A 365 12.43 9.27 11.42
CA CYS A 365 11.35 8.48 10.84
C CYS A 365 11.09 8.84 9.37
N LEU A 366 11.23 10.11 8.99
CA LEU A 366 11.05 10.58 7.60
C LEU A 366 12.16 10.04 6.70
N THR A 367 13.43 10.28 7.04
CA THR A 367 14.59 9.82 6.25
C THR A 367 14.63 8.30 6.18
N THR A 368 14.43 7.59 7.31
CA THR A 368 14.35 6.12 7.33
C THR A 368 13.24 5.61 6.42
N THR A 369 12.00 6.14 6.52
CA THR A 369 10.89 5.68 5.67
C THR A 369 11.15 5.96 4.18
N PHE A 370 11.83 7.06 3.87
CA PHE A 370 12.18 7.43 2.49
C PHE A 370 13.24 6.49 1.92
N TRP A 371 14.41 6.39 2.53
CA TRP A 371 15.53 5.61 1.97
C TRP A 371 15.33 4.09 2.06
N SER A 372 14.47 3.62 2.97
CA SER A 372 14.08 2.21 3.04
C SER A 372 12.88 1.83 2.15
N ALA A 373 12.33 2.78 1.40
CA ALA A 373 11.09 2.64 0.59
C ALA A 373 9.87 2.09 1.38
N ALA A 374 9.88 2.20 2.71
CA ALA A 374 8.85 1.63 3.58
C ALA A 374 7.51 2.38 3.49
N ARG A 375 6.48 1.79 4.11
CA ARG A 375 5.19 2.46 4.31
C ARG A 375 5.25 3.16 5.67
N VAL A 376 4.84 4.42 5.77
CA VAL A 376 4.82 5.20 7.04
C VAL A 376 4.20 4.44 8.23
N GLY A 377 3.23 3.56 7.99
CA GLY A 377 2.60 2.74 9.05
C GLY A 377 3.41 1.53 9.53
N GLU A 378 4.59 1.29 8.98
CA GLU A 378 5.55 0.27 9.44
C GLU A 378 6.51 0.87 10.50
N PHE A 379 6.70 2.19 10.47
CA PHE A 379 7.52 2.97 11.42
C PHE A 379 6.71 3.91 12.35
N THR A 380 5.37 3.86 12.31
CA THR A 380 4.51 4.69 13.18
C THR A 380 3.24 3.96 13.64
N VAL A 381 2.83 4.17 14.90
CA VAL A 381 1.63 3.55 15.49
C VAL A 381 0.33 4.28 15.15
N LYS A 382 -0.82 3.56 15.24
CA LYS A 382 -2.16 4.13 14.99
C LYS A 382 -2.56 5.20 16.02
N ASN A 383 -2.28 4.97 17.30
CA ASN A 383 -2.43 5.92 18.41
C ASN A 383 -1.45 5.57 19.55
N LEU A 384 -1.41 6.37 20.62
CA LEU A 384 -0.45 6.23 21.72
C LEU A 384 -0.52 4.88 22.45
N THR A 385 -1.67 4.20 22.45
CA THR A 385 -1.88 2.89 23.10
C THR A 385 -1.92 1.74 22.09
N SER A 386 -1.40 1.93 20.87
CA SER A 386 -1.36 0.91 19.81
C SER A 386 0.01 0.26 19.65
N PHE A 387 1.02 0.63 20.44
CA PHE A 387 2.32 -0.05 20.39
C PHE A 387 2.18 -1.50 20.89
N ASP A 388 2.83 -2.40 20.16
CA ASP A 388 2.83 -3.85 20.38
C ASP A 388 4.21 -4.34 19.92
N ALA A 389 5.01 -4.83 20.87
CA ALA A 389 6.40 -5.23 20.67
C ALA A 389 6.57 -6.46 19.76
N ASN A 390 5.48 -7.16 19.42
CA ASN A 390 5.47 -8.31 18.51
C ASN A 390 4.97 -7.93 17.11
N LYS A 391 4.61 -6.66 16.86
CA LYS A 391 4.11 -6.17 15.56
C LYS A 391 4.82 -4.93 15.03
N HIS A 392 5.43 -4.14 15.91
CA HIS A 392 6.09 -2.88 15.54
C HIS A 392 7.59 -2.98 15.76
N VAL A 393 8.36 -2.29 14.91
CA VAL A 393 9.83 -2.23 14.99
C VAL A 393 10.31 -1.51 16.25
N LYS A 394 11.37 -2.06 16.85
CA LYS A 394 12.01 -1.63 18.11
C LYS A 394 13.49 -1.32 17.86
N PRO A 395 14.21 -0.63 18.76
CA PRO A 395 15.67 -0.48 18.65
C PRO A 395 16.38 -1.85 18.59
N SER A 396 15.89 -2.87 19.31
CA SER A 396 16.41 -4.25 19.21
C SER A 396 16.07 -4.99 17.90
N ASN A 397 15.52 -4.31 16.90
CA ASN A 397 15.28 -4.84 15.56
C ASN A 397 16.08 -4.09 14.49
N VAL A 398 17.06 -3.28 14.91
CA VAL A 398 17.98 -2.57 14.03
C VAL A 398 19.35 -3.23 14.09
N THR A 399 19.94 -3.50 12.94
CA THR A 399 21.25 -4.15 12.79
C THR A 399 22.01 -3.48 11.64
N THR A 400 23.33 -3.35 11.77
CA THR A 400 24.19 -2.99 10.63
C THR A 400 24.73 -4.26 10.00
N THR A 401 24.67 -4.33 8.66
CA THR A 401 25.27 -5.38 7.85
C THR A 401 26.25 -4.75 6.87
N THR A 402 27.36 -5.45 6.60
CA THR A 402 28.42 -5.00 5.70
C THR A 402 28.60 -6.05 4.63
N ASP A 403 28.59 -5.66 3.35
CA ASP A 403 28.77 -6.60 2.24
C ASP A 403 30.25 -6.95 2.01
N GLN A 404 30.50 -7.90 1.09
CA GLN A 404 31.84 -8.35 0.71
C GLN A 404 32.76 -7.24 0.13
N ASN A 405 32.19 -6.09 -0.23
CA ASN A 405 32.89 -4.95 -0.81
C ASN A 405 33.11 -3.82 0.23
N GLY A 406 32.67 -4.01 1.47
CA GLY A 406 32.75 -3.01 2.55
C GLY A 406 31.57 -2.03 2.59
N PHE A 407 30.50 -2.25 1.83
CA PHE A 407 29.33 -1.35 1.86
C PHE A 407 28.45 -1.64 3.08
N GLU A 408 28.46 -0.74 4.05
CA GLU A 408 27.60 -0.79 5.24
C GLU A 408 26.15 -0.41 4.92
N THR A 409 25.21 -1.08 5.57
CA THR A 409 23.78 -0.94 5.40
C THR A 409 23.08 -1.15 6.74
N THR A 410 22.15 -0.25 7.08
CA THR A 410 21.32 -0.38 8.28
C THR A 410 20.01 -1.07 7.93
N GLU A 411 19.79 -2.22 8.56
CA GLU A 411 18.61 -3.07 8.42
C GLU A 411 17.63 -2.87 9.57
N PHE A 412 16.34 -2.96 9.26
CA PHE A 412 15.21 -2.80 10.18
C PHE A 412 14.26 -3.98 9.96
N PHE A 413 14.27 -4.94 10.88
CA PHE A 413 13.30 -6.03 10.87
C PHE A 413 11.93 -5.52 11.36
N ILE A 414 10.91 -5.55 10.51
CA ILE A 414 9.54 -5.14 10.85
C ILE A 414 8.74 -6.41 11.19
N PRO A 415 8.38 -6.67 12.46
CA PRO A 415 7.84 -7.97 12.87
C PRO A 415 6.49 -8.37 12.25
N SER A 416 5.71 -7.40 11.75
CA SER A 416 4.42 -7.66 11.10
C SER A 416 4.14 -6.58 10.05
N THR A 417 3.86 -6.98 8.81
CA THR A 417 3.55 -6.05 7.71
C THR A 417 2.17 -6.31 7.11
N LYS A 418 1.71 -5.50 6.15
CA LYS A 418 0.47 -5.82 5.41
C LYS A 418 0.64 -7.10 4.57
N SER A 419 1.81 -7.31 3.98
CA SER A 419 2.07 -8.43 3.08
C SER A 419 2.38 -9.70 3.86
N GLU A 420 3.17 -9.57 4.93
CA GLU A 420 3.68 -10.67 5.72
C GLU A 420 3.38 -10.38 7.20
N PRO A 421 2.17 -10.71 7.68
CA PRO A 421 1.73 -10.33 9.02
C PRO A 421 2.31 -11.22 10.12
N THR A 422 2.85 -12.40 9.76
CA THR A 422 3.30 -13.44 10.70
C THR A 422 4.82 -13.51 10.80
N ASN A 423 5.53 -13.53 9.67
CA ASN A 423 6.99 -13.69 9.66
C ASN A 423 7.75 -12.35 9.64
N GLY A 424 7.06 -11.24 9.37
CA GLY A 424 7.67 -9.93 9.20
C GLY A 424 8.46 -9.77 7.89
N GLU A 425 9.01 -8.58 7.66
CA GLU A 425 9.92 -8.30 6.54
C GLU A 425 11.01 -7.30 6.97
N THR A 426 12.25 -7.50 6.52
CA THR A 426 13.31 -6.50 6.67
C THR A 426 13.17 -5.39 5.62
N VAL A 427 13.52 -4.16 6.01
CA VAL A 427 13.89 -3.08 5.07
C VAL A 427 15.24 -2.52 5.43
N SER A 428 15.91 -1.88 4.47
CA SER A 428 17.22 -1.30 4.71
C SER A 428 17.45 0.02 3.98
N TRP A 429 18.33 0.83 4.52
CA TRP A 429 18.98 1.95 3.85
C TRP A 429 20.49 1.91 4.08
N SER A 430 21.24 2.58 3.22
CA SER A 430 22.68 2.81 3.36
C SER A 430 22.89 4.33 3.42
N ARG A 431 24.00 4.78 4.02
CA ARG A 431 24.33 6.22 4.20
C ARG A 431 24.14 7.04 2.92
N GLN A 432 23.70 8.29 3.06
CA GLN A 432 23.52 9.24 1.94
C GLN A 432 24.28 10.55 2.19
N ASN A 433 24.29 11.44 1.19
CA ASN A 433 24.99 12.72 1.26
C ASN A 433 24.05 13.88 1.63
N GLY A 434 24.56 14.81 2.44
CA GLY A 434 23.86 16.03 2.86
C GLY A 434 22.72 15.81 3.85
N ASP A 435 21.95 16.88 4.14
CA ASP A 435 20.96 16.93 5.24
C ASP A 435 19.88 15.84 5.22
N THR A 436 19.66 15.19 4.09
CA THR A 436 18.68 14.09 3.95
C THR A 436 19.21 12.71 4.37
N ASP A 437 20.47 12.62 4.82
CA ASP A 437 21.11 11.39 5.26
C ASP A 437 20.32 10.67 6.37
N PRO A 438 19.91 9.41 6.17
CA PRO A 438 19.19 8.67 7.19
C PRO A 438 20.05 8.31 8.39
N GLU A 439 21.37 8.14 8.22
CA GLU A 439 22.27 7.71 9.29
C GLU A 439 22.46 8.82 10.34
N THR A 440 22.88 10.00 9.90
CA THR A 440 23.02 11.20 10.74
C THR A 440 21.69 11.54 11.44
N ALA A 441 20.57 11.45 10.73
CA ALA A 441 19.25 11.66 11.32
C ALA A 441 18.87 10.59 12.35
N PHE A 442 19.22 9.32 12.11
CA PHE A 442 18.94 8.21 13.01
C PHE A 442 19.77 8.27 14.29
N HIS A 443 21.08 8.51 14.18
CA HIS A 443 21.95 8.66 15.35
C HIS A 443 21.53 9.85 16.23
N ASN A 444 21.26 11.04 15.66
CA ASN A 444 20.70 12.18 16.41
C ASN A 444 19.41 11.80 17.18
N HIS A 445 18.55 10.94 16.61
CA HIS A 445 17.36 10.46 17.31
C HIS A 445 17.72 9.50 18.47
N ILE A 446 18.67 8.59 18.29
CA ILE A 446 19.14 7.71 19.37
C ILE A 446 19.82 8.50 20.49
N ASP A 447 20.60 9.53 20.17
CA ASP A 447 21.25 10.39 21.17
C ASP A 447 20.22 11.21 21.96
N VAL A 448 19.37 11.98 21.26
CA VAL A 448 18.37 12.85 21.89
C VAL A 448 17.31 12.04 22.62
N ASN A 449 16.78 10.96 22.04
CA ASN A 449 15.67 10.20 22.62
C ASN A 449 16.08 8.96 23.41
N SER A 450 17.19 8.28 23.09
CA SER A 450 17.64 7.08 23.82
C SER A 450 16.51 6.03 24.08
N PRO A 451 15.70 5.68 23.06
CA PRO A 451 14.52 4.82 23.24
C PRO A 451 14.93 3.42 23.74
N SER A 452 14.17 2.86 24.67
CA SER A 452 14.49 1.54 25.24
C SER A 452 14.41 0.42 24.20
N ASN A 453 15.27 -0.60 24.34
CA ASN A 453 15.40 -1.70 23.37
C ASN A 453 14.08 -2.44 23.07
N GLY A 454 13.17 -2.52 24.04
CA GLY A 454 11.82 -3.11 23.88
C GLY A 454 10.72 -2.12 23.45
N GLY A 455 11.01 -0.82 23.38
CA GLY A 455 10.08 0.24 23.01
C GLY A 455 9.95 0.44 21.49
N HIS A 456 9.05 1.33 21.09
CA HIS A 456 8.90 1.71 19.66
C HIS A 456 10.16 2.44 19.17
N LEU A 457 10.68 2.07 17.99
CA LEU A 457 11.93 2.62 17.44
C LEU A 457 11.98 4.16 17.48
N PHE A 458 10.96 4.82 16.92
CA PHE A 458 10.80 6.27 16.97
C PHE A 458 9.95 6.73 18.16
N ALA A 459 10.22 6.21 19.36
CA ALA A 459 9.65 6.77 20.59
C ALA A 459 10.41 8.03 21.00
N TYR A 460 9.70 9.07 21.43
CA TYR A 460 10.31 10.33 21.88
C TYR A 460 10.10 10.57 23.38
N LYS A 461 11.10 11.19 24.03
CA LYS A 461 11.06 11.58 25.45
C LYS A 461 9.97 12.63 25.69
N VAL A 462 9.20 12.47 26.77
CA VAL A 462 8.22 13.44 27.28
C VAL A 462 8.21 13.38 28.81
N GLY A 463 8.84 14.36 29.44
CA GLY A 463 9.16 14.29 30.88
C GLY A 463 10.10 13.12 31.16
N SER A 464 9.80 12.35 32.21
CA SER A 464 10.51 11.10 32.54
C SER A 464 10.06 9.88 31.69
N GLY A 465 9.07 10.03 30.82
CA GLY A 465 8.46 8.94 30.06
C GLY A 465 8.68 9.01 28.55
N TYR A 466 8.13 8.04 27.83
CA TYR A 466 8.21 7.90 26.38
C TYR A 466 6.84 7.91 25.73
N LYS A 467 6.75 8.44 24.50
CA LYS A 467 5.56 8.30 23.64
C LYS A 467 5.96 7.71 22.28
N PRO A 468 5.28 6.66 21.79
CA PRO A 468 5.54 6.15 20.44
C PRO A 468 5.07 7.17 19.40
N LEU A 469 5.84 7.36 18.32
CA LEU A 469 5.47 8.27 17.24
C LEU A 469 4.20 7.77 16.53
N THR A 470 3.09 8.44 16.79
CA THR A 470 1.83 8.15 16.10
C THR A 470 1.87 8.71 14.67
N LYS A 471 1.25 8.00 13.74
CA LYS A 471 1.14 8.45 12.35
C LYS A 471 0.49 9.83 12.23
N HIS A 472 -0.48 10.13 13.08
CA HIS A 472 -1.13 11.44 13.10
C HIS A 472 -0.14 12.55 13.49
N LYS A 473 0.63 12.35 14.58
CA LYS A 473 1.60 13.36 15.04
C LYS A 473 2.75 13.54 14.04
N PHE A 474 3.24 12.47 13.44
CA PHE A 474 4.24 12.51 12.36
C PHE A 474 3.78 13.40 11.21
N ILE A 475 2.60 13.12 10.63
CA ILE A 475 2.07 13.91 9.51
C ILE A 475 1.71 15.35 9.95
N GLN A 476 1.28 15.57 11.19
CA GLN A 476 1.05 16.93 11.71
C GLN A 476 2.35 17.75 11.69
N ILE A 477 3.45 17.23 12.23
CA ILE A 477 4.74 17.98 12.26
C ILE A 477 5.26 18.24 10.85
N LEU A 478 5.22 17.25 9.94
CA LEU A 478 5.61 17.47 8.54
C LEU A 478 4.72 18.50 7.82
N THR A 479 3.43 18.55 8.15
CA THR A 479 2.49 19.56 7.62
C THR A 479 2.82 20.96 8.13
N THR A 480 3.18 21.10 9.40
CA THR A 480 3.61 22.39 9.98
C THR A 480 4.94 22.86 9.39
N ALA A 481 5.93 21.98 9.32
CA ALA A 481 7.25 22.28 8.75
C ALA A 481 7.16 22.68 7.26
N ALA A 482 6.37 21.96 6.45
CA ALA A 482 6.14 22.33 5.05
C ALA A 482 5.55 23.73 4.91
N ARG A 483 4.53 24.07 5.72
CA ARG A 483 3.93 25.42 5.71
C ARG A 483 4.90 26.51 6.15
N ALA A 484 5.72 26.25 7.17
CA ALA A 484 6.75 27.19 7.61
C ALA A 484 7.83 27.44 6.54
N ALA A 485 8.11 26.45 5.70
CA ALA A 485 8.97 26.58 4.51
C ALA A 485 8.26 27.18 3.27
N GLY A 486 7.00 27.62 3.38
CA GLY A 486 6.21 28.13 2.25
C GLY A 486 5.73 27.07 1.24
N LEU A 487 5.72 25.79 1.63
CA LEU A 487 5.44 24.65 0.76
C LEU A 487 4.07 23.99 1.03
N GLU A 488 3.43 23.54 -0.03
CA GLU A 488 2.16 22.80 0.02
C GLU A 488 2.31 21.43 0.75
N PRO A 489 1.54 21.15 1.82
CA PRO A 489 1.69 19.93 2.62
C PRO A 489 1.43 18.62 1.85
N LEU A 490 2.45 17.77 1.79
CA LEU A 490 2.37 16.50 1.08
C LEU A 490 1.92 15.33 1.97
N GLN A 491 0.87 14.61 1.53
CA GLN A 491 0.38 13.39 2.17
C GLN A 491 1.51 12.35 2.30
N GLY A 492 1.73 11.75 3.47
CA GLY A 492 2.87 10.84 3.72
C GLY A 492 2.98 9.56 2.87
N HIS A 493 2.01 9.25 2.01
CA HIS A 493 2.20 8.23 0.96
C HIS A 493 3.12 8.75 -0.19
N GLY A 494 3.24 10.06 -0.32
CA GLY A 494 4.22 10.75 -1.17
C GLY A 494 5.67 10.44 -0.79
N ILE A 495 5.97 10.05 0.45
CA ILE A 495 7.31 9.63 0.89
C ILE A 495 7.76 8.41 0.09
N ARG A 496 6.94 7.36 0.00
CA ARG A 496 7.26 6.14 -0.77
C ARG A 496 7.20 6.35 -2.29
N ILE A 497 6.36 7.28 -2.78
CA ILE A 497 6.39 7.72 -4.19
C ILE A 497 7.71 8.46 -4.50
N GLY A 498 8.19 9.29 -3.56
CA GLY A 498 9.45 10.01 -3.64
C GLY A 498 10.65 9.09 -3.64
N SER A 499 10.69 8.14 -2.71
CA SER A 499 11.67 7.05 -2.65
C SER A 499 11.79 6.31 -3.99
N THR A 500 10.67 5.84 -4.55
CA THR A 500 10.66 5.22 -5.87
C THR A 500 11.19 6.16 -6.95
N LEU A 501 10.78 7.43 -6.97
CA LEU A 501 11.25 8.38 -7.99
C LEU A 501 12.75 8.65 -7.88
N GLU A 502 13.28 8.88 -6.67
CA GLU A 502 14.71 9.14 -6.43
C GLU A 502 15.57 7.95 -6.87
N TYR A 503 15.22 6.72 -6.48
CA TYR A 503 16.01 5.55 -6.86
C TYR A 503 15.91 5.22 -8.35
N LEU A 504 14.75 5.40 -8.99
CA LEU A 504 14.63 5.23 -10.44
C LEU A 504 15.37 6.32 -11.24
N LEU A 505 15.44 7.55 -10.72
CA LEU A 505 16.27 8.62 -11.31
C LEU A 505 17.78 8.41 -11.10
N ARG A 506 18.18 7.51 -10.19
CA ARG A 506 19.56 7.00 -10.07
C ARG A 506 19.83 5.78 -10.97
N GLY A 507 18.92 5.43 -11.88
CA GLY A 507 19.08 4.31 -12.80
C GLY A 507 18.86 2.92 -12.18
N ILE A 508 18.28 2.81 -10.97
CA ILE A 508 17.95 1.49 -10.42
C ILE A 508 16.83 0.84 -11.26
N PRO A 509 16.98 -0.43 -11.70
CA PRO A 509 15.97 -1.15 -12.46
C PRO A 509 14.62 -1.30 -11.77
N PHE A 510 13.57 -1.55 -12.57
CA PHE A 510 12.21 -1.70 -12.06
C PHE A 510 12.01 -2.96 -11.20
N ASP A 511 12.72 -4.05 -11.48
CA ASP A 511 12.71 -5.27 -10.68
C ASP A 511 13.51 -5.11 -9.37
N VAL A 512 14.68 -4.47 -9.41
CA VAL A 512 15.47 -4.12 -8.22
C VAL A 512 14.69 -3.15 -7.32
N MET A 513 14.00 -2.16 -7.88
CA MET A 513 13.12 -1.26 -7.12
C MET A 513 11.85 -1.96 -6.61
N LYS A 514 11.26 -2.91 -7.37
CA LYS A 514 10.19 -3.79 -6.89
C LYS A 514 10.65 -4.59 -5.67
N ALA A 515 11.86 -5.15 -5.70
CA ALA A 515 12.46 -5.88 -4.59
C ALA A 515 12.69 -4.97 -3.37
N LYS A 516 13.42 -3.85 -3.52
CA LYS A 516 13.74 -2.93 -2.41
C LYS A 516 12.49 -2.41 -1.68
N GLY A 517 11.40 -2.14 -2.41
CA GLY A 517 10.15 -1.73 -1.78
C GLY A 517 9.20 -2.86 -1.37
N ARG A 518 9.55 -4.13 -1.56
CA ARG A 518 8.70 -5.31 -1.28
C ARG A 518 7.36 -5.27 -2.03
N TRP A 519 7.44 -5.19 -3.36
CA TRP A 519 6.30 -5.33 -4.28
C TRP A 519 6.32 -6.71 -4.95
N ALA A 520 5.37 -7.58 -4.57
CA ALA A 520 5.16 -8.87 -5.23
C ALA A 520 4.41 -8.77 -6.57
N SER A 521 3.91 -7.59 -6.96
CA SER A 521 3.08 -7.39 -8.16
C SER A 521 3.17 -5.95 -8.70
N ASP A 522 2.54 -5.71 -9.86
CA ASP A 522 2.50 -4.42 -10.55
C ASP A 522 1.73 -3.29 -9.85
N ALA A 523 1.32 -3.50 -8.60
CA ALA A 523 1.02 -2.42 -7.65
C ALA A 523 2.18 -1.40 -7.49
N PHE A 524 3.40 -1.74 -7.96
CA PHE A 524 4.52 -0.83 -8.18
C PHE A 524 4.21 0.30 -9.18
N LEU A 525 3.53 0.02 -10.30
CA LEU A 525 3.32 0.99 -11.39
C LEU A 525 2.58 2.26 -10.92
N VAL A 526 1.73 2.14 -9.90
CA VAL A 526 1.00 3.26 -9.27
C VAL A 526 1.93 4.32 -8.65
N TYR A 527 3.17 3.94 -8.32
CA TYR A 527 4.18 4.82 -7.74
C TYR A 527 4.99 5.58 -8.81
N LEU A 528 5.00 5.13 -10.07
CA LEU A 528 5.79 5.76 -11.12
C LEU A 528 5.38 7.22 -11.40
N ARG A 529 6.38 8.08 -11.54
CA ARG A 529 6.28 9.53 -11.81
C ARG A 529 7.36 9.90 -12.82
N LYS A 530 7.19 10.99 -13.55
CA LYS A 530 8.18 11.51 -14.52
C LYS A 530 8.77 10.44 -15.47
N HIS A 531 7.94 9.54 -16.02
CA HIS A 531 8.41 8.39 -16.82
C HIS A 531 9.41 8.77 -17.92
N ALA A 532 9.19 9.90 -18.62
CA ALA A 532 10.10 10.40 -19.63
C ALA A 532 11.51 10.71 -19.10
N GLN A 533 11.67 11.15 -17.84
CA GLN A 533 12.99 11.38 -17.22
C GLN A 533 13.64 10.07 -16.76
N ILE A 534 12.85 9.13 -16.25
CA ILE A 534 13.33 7.79 -15.87
C ILE A 534 13.80 7.00 -17.09
N LEU A 535 13.08 7.12 -18.22
CA LEU A 535 13.40 6.45 -19.47
C LEU A 535 14.38 7.22 -20.35
N ALA A 536 14.64 8.51 -20.08
CA ALA A 536 15.50 9.35 -20.94
C ALA A 536 16.88 8.74 -21.23
N PRO A 537 17.64 8.21 -20.25
CA PRO A 537 18.92 7.55 -20.53
C PRO A 537 18.77 6.42 -21.55
N TYR A 538 17.78 5.55 -21.34
CA TYR A 538 17.49 4.40 -22.21
C TYR A 538 16.98 4.76 -23.62
N MET A 539 16.74 6.05 -23.92
CA MET A 539 16.24 6.54 -25.21
C MET A 539 17.25 7.44 -25.94
N GLN A 540 18.50 7.54 -25.48
CA GLN A 540 19.53 8.32 -26.16
C GLN A 540 20.09 7.59 -27.39
N ALA A 541 20.43 8.35 -28.44
CA ALA A 541 21.00 7.85 -29.69
C ALA A 541 22.54 7.65 -29.64
N ASP A 542 23.10 7.43 -28.45
CA ASP A 542 24.53 7.19 -28.21
C ASP A 542 24.72 5.71 -27.84
N PRO A 543 25.11 4.84 -28.78
CA PRO A 543 25.13 3.39 -28.54
C PRO A 543 26.15 2.98 -27.48
N VAL A 544 27.27 3.68 -27.36
CA VAL A 544 28.38 3.31 -26.47
C VAL A 544 28.01 3.62 -25.02
N ARG A 545 27.49 4.84 -24.74
CA ARG A 545 26.99 5.17 -23.41
C ARG A 545 25.76 4.35 -23.04
N GLN A 546 24.90 4.03 -24.01
CA GLN A 546 23.74 3.18 -23.81
C GLN A 546 24.13 1.73 -23.50
N GLU A 547 25.13 1.16 -24.16
CA GLU A 547 25.62 -0.20 -23.88
C GLU A 547 26.28 -0.29 -22.50
N GLU A 548 27.13 0.68 -22.15
CA GLU A 548 27.71 0.79 -20.80
C GLU A 548 26.61 0.92 -19.73
N PHE A 549 25.64 1.81 -19.93
CA PHE A 549 24.54 2.03 -19.00
C PHE A 549 23.59 0.81 -18.88
N ILE A 550 23.29 0.12 -19.99
CA ILE A 550 22.54 -1.15 -19.96
C ILE A 550 23.34 -2.21 -19.21
N ARG A 551 24.64 -2.37 -19.50
CA ARG A 551 25.51 -3.37 -18.86
C ARG A 551 25.66 -3.15 -17.35
N LEU A 552 25.67 -1.89 -16.90
CA LEU A 552 25.78 -1.52 -15.48
C LEU A 552 24.45 -1.56 -14.72
N THR A 553 23.32 -1.27 -15.38
CA THR A 553 22.01 -1.21 -14.72
C THR A 553 21.19 -2.50 -14.89
N MET A 554 21.07 -3.03 -16.09
CA MET A 554 20.14 -4.12 -16.39
C MET A 554 20.76 -5.49 -16.07
N PRO A 555 20.02 -6.41 -15.41
CA PRO A 555 20.48 -7.78 -15.27
C PRO A 555 20.65 -8.41 -16.67
N PRO A 556 21.71 -9.23 -16.89
CA PRO A 556 22.00 -9.78 -18.21
C PRO A 556 20.81 -10.59 -18.73
N LEU A 557 20.42 -10.30 -19.98
CA LEU A 557 19.29 -10.95 -20.65
C LEU A 557 19.52 -12.47 -20.70
N ARG A 558 18.78 -13.19 -19.85
CA ARG A 558 18.76 -14.65 -19.86
C ARG A 558 18.14 -15.09 -21.18
N ARG A 559 18.98 -15.56 -22.11
CA ARG A 559 18.51 -16.36 -23.24
C ARG A 559 17.82 -17.58 -22.65
N HIS A 560 16.58 -17.80 -23.08
CA HIS A 560 15.67 -18.81 -22.58
C HIS A 560 15.60 -20.01 -23.52
#